data_AF-A0A6P0XMF3-F1
#
_entry.id   AF-A0A6P0XMF3-F1
#
_cell.length_a   1.000
_cell.length_b   1.000
_cell.length_c   1.000
_cell.angle_alpha   90.00
_cell.angle_beta   90.00
_cell.angle_gamma   90.00
#
_symmetry.space_group_name_H-M   'P 1'
#
loop_
_entity.id
_entity.type
_entity.pdbx_description
1 polymer ?
#
loop_
_entity_poly.entity_id
_entity_poly.type
_entity_poly.pdbx_seq_one_letter_code
_entity_poly.pdbx_strand_id
1 'polypeptide(L)'
;LAEGHKHYEINQPYPHHHHHLVCVQCNKTVEFKNDSILKIGLKQTEKSGLHLLDCQLTIHTICYEALRMGWPSLVSCEWSCPRALADAENSD
;
A
#
# COMPACT_ATOMS: atom_id res chain seq x y z
N LEU A 1 -34.16 12.35 -15.98
CA LEU A 1 -32.71 12.08 -16.04
C LEU A 1 -32.26 11.88 -14.61
N ALA A 2 -32.27 10.65 -14.11
CA ALA A 2 -31.79 10.36 -12.75
C ALA A 2 -30.29 10.09 -12.86
N GLU A 3 -29.49 11.04 -12.38
CA GLU A 3 -28.05 10.87 -12.27
C GLU A 3 -27.77 9.76 -11.25
N GLY A 4 -27.19 8.66 -11.71
CA GLY A 4 -26.83 7.51 -10.88
C GLY A 4 -25.68 7.88 -9.96
N HIS A 5 -25.98 8.47 -8.81
CA HIS A 5 -25.00 8.75 -7.77
C HIS A 5 -24.56 7.43 -7.14
N LYS A 6 -23.27 7.13 -7.26
CA LYS A 6 -22.63 6.02 -6.55
C LYS A 6 -22.17 6.53 -5.20
N HIS A 7 -22.76 6.02 -4.13
CA HIS A 7 -22.23 6.21 -2.78
C HIS A 7 -21.14 5.18 -2.55
N TYR A 8 -19.93 5.66 -2.24
CA TYR A 8 -18.84 4.83 -1.76
C TYR A 8 -18.78 4.99 -0.25
N GLU A 9 -19.06 3.92 0.48
CA GLU A 9 -18.89 3.86 1.93
C GLU A 9 -17.44 3.48 2.25
N ILE A 10 -16.81 4.20 3.17
CA ILE A 10 -15.46 3.87 3.64
C ILE A 10 -15.59 2.65 4.55
N ASN A 11 -15.26 1.47 4.00
CA ASN A 11 -15.46 0.18 4.68
C ASN A 11 -14.64 -0.01 5.96
N GLN A 12 -13.56 0.75 6.12
CA GLN A 12 -12.77 0.77 7.34
C GLN A 12 -12.41 2.23 7.58
N PRO A 13 -13.00 2.93 8.55
CA PRO A 13 -12.53 4.23 8.95
C PRO A 13 -11.34 4.11 9.91
N TYR A 14 -10.63 5.21 10.10
CA TYR A 14 -9.71 5.40 11.20
C TYR A 14 -10.26 4.81 12.53
N PRO A 15 -9.44 4.14 13.37
CA PRO A 15 -7.96 4.11 13.39
C PRO A 15 -7.30 2.81 12.92
N HIS A 16 -8.04 1.86 12.35
CA HIS A 16 -7.51 0.50 12.16
C HIS A 16 -6.62 0.30 10.92
N HIS A 17 -6.31 1.38 10.20
CA HIS A 17 -5.54 1.31 8.95
C HIS A 17 -4.08 0.97 9.13
N HIS A 18 -3.58 0.17 8.21
CA HIS A 18 -2.17 -0.04 7.96
C HIS A 18 -1.81 0.58 6.61
N HIS A 19 -0.54 0.95 6.47
CA HIS A 19 0.07 1.38 5.23
C HIS A 19 0.74 0.19 4.55
N HIS A 20 0.99 0.31 3.25
CA HIS A 20 1.56 -0.77 2.45
C HIS A 20 2.94 -0.42 1.90
N LEU A 21 3.87 -1.35 1.98
CA LEU A 21 5.04 -1.42 1.10
C LEU A 21 4.74 -2.47 0.02
N VAL A 22 4.82 -2.11 -1.25
CA VAL A 22 4.53 -3.02 -2.37
C VAL A 22 5.77 -3.14 -3.24
N CYS A 23 6.32 -4.33 -3.38
CA CYS A 23 7.38 -4.58 -4.35
C CYS A 23 6.80 -4.63 -5.76
N VAL A 24 7.23 -3.76 -6.69
CA VAL A 24 6.68 -3.74 -8.05
C VAL A 24 7.21 -4.86 -8.95
N GLN A 25 8.24 -5.61 -8.50
CA GLN A 25 8.76 -6.75 -9.22
C GLN A 25 8.05 -8.06 -8.85
N CYS A 26 7.86 -8.33 -7.56
CA CYS A 26 7.32 -9.62 -7.10
C CYS A 26 5.98 -9.51 -6.37
N ASN A 27 5.36 -8.32 -6.38
CA ASN A 27 4.06 -8.02 -5.79
C ASN A 27 3.93 -8.28 -4.27
N LYS A 28 5.02 -8.67 -3.59
CA LYS A 28 5.04 -8.82 -2.14
C LYS A 28 4.59 -7.53 -1.47
N THR A 29 3.57 -7.64 -0.64
CA THR A 29 3.01 -6.54 0.13
C THR A 29 3.34 -6.73 1.61
N VAL A 30 3.83 -5.66 2.24
CA VAL A 30 4.11 -5.64 3.68
C VAL A 30 3.28 -4.53 4.30
N GLU A 31 2.46 -4.89 5.29
CA GLU A 31 1.67 -3.95 6.08
C GLU A 31 2.52 -3.32 7.19
N PHE A 32 2.35 -2.03 7.44
CA PHE A 32 2.98 -1.34 8.56
C PHE A 32 2.08 -0.25 9.15
N LYS A 33 2.30 0.13 10.41
CA LYS A 33 1.59 1.23 11.08
C LYS A 33 2.58 2.34 11.44
N ASN A 34 2.19 3.60 11.24
CA ASN A 34 3.05 4.73 11.59
C ASN A 34 2.24 5.98 11.98
N ASP A 35 2.21 6.29 13.27
CA ASP A 35 1.49 7.44 13.82
C ASP A 35 1.97 8.80 13.27
N SER A 36 3.20 8.88 12.78
CA SER A 36 3.71 10.13 12.21
C SER A 36 3.04 10.46 10.87
N ILE A 37 2.72 9.45 10.06
CA ILE A 37 1.99 9.62 8.81
C ILE A 37 0.59 10.16 9.10
N LEU A 38 -0.11 9.55 10.06
CA LEU A 38 -1.42 10.02 10.51
C LEU A 38 -1.37 11.48 11.03
N LYS A 39 -0.39 11.81 11.87
CA LYS A 39 -0.22 13.18 12.39
C LYS A 39 0.01 14.20 11.27
N ILE A 40 0.71 13.81 10.21
CA ILE A 40 0.89 14.67 9.03
C ILE A 40 -0.45 14.83 8.30
N GLY A 41 -1.19 13.74 8.07
CA GLY A 41 -2.51 13.77 7.45
C GLY A 41 -3.47 14.72 8.17
N LEU A 42 -3.60 14.57 9.50
CA LEU A 42 -4.40 15.45 10.35
C LEU A 42 -4.04 16.92 10.16
N LYS A 43 -2.74 17.25 10.24
CA LYS A 43 -2.26 18.63 10.05
C LYS A 43 -2.58 19.21 8.68
N GLN A 44 -2.53 18.40 7.61
CA GLN A 44 -2.87 18.90 6.27
C GLN A 44 -4.37 19.13 6.12
N THR A 45 -5.20 18.25 6.68
CA THR A 45 -6.66 18.42 6.64
C THR A 45 -7.12 19.63 7.45
N GLU A 46 -6.55 19.84 8.64
CA GLU A 46 -6.83 21.03 9.48
C GLU A 46 -6.49 22.32 8.74
N LYS A 47 -5.30 22.40 8.12
CA LYS A 47 -4.88 23.57 7.33
C LYS A 47 -5.77 23.85 6.13
N SER A 48 -6.40 22.81 5.59
CA SER A 48 -7.29 22.91 4.43
C SER A 48 -8.75 23.16 4.82
N GLY A 49 -9.07 23.20 6.12
CA GLY A 49 -10.45 23.31 6.61
C GLY A 49 -11.31 22.07 6.33
N LEU A 50 -10.68 20.90 6.20
CA LEU A 50 -11.35 19.63 5.90
C LEU A 50 -11.27 18.67 7.09
N HIS A 51 -12.24 17.76 7.19
CA HIS A 51 -12.23 16.69 8.18
C HIS A 51 -11.53 15.44 7.62
N LEU A 52 -10.55 14.89 8.36
CA LEU A 52 -9.86 13.67 7.96
C LEU A 52 -10.79 12.46 8.13
N LEU A 53 -11.14 11.81 7.02
CA LEU A 53 -11.89 10.55 7.03
C LEU A 53 -10.98 9.32 6.99
N ASP A 54 -9.89 9.40 6.22
CA ASP A 54 -8.93 8.33 6.03
C ASP A 54 -7.52 8.86 5.70
N CYS A 55 -6.49 8.07 6.03
CA CYS A 55 -5.09 8.35 5.73
C CYS A 55 -4.34 7.06 5.36
N GLN A 56 -4.45 6.64 4.09
CA GLN A 56 -3.71 5.52 3.55
C GLN A 56 -2.40 5.97 2.86
N LEU A 57 -1.33 5.18 3.02
CA LEU A 57 -0.07 5.34 2.29
C LEU A 57 0.32 4.00 1.66
N THR A 58 0.62 4.04 0.36
CA THR A 58 1.22 2.91 -0.36
C THR A 58 2.56 3.36 -0.93
N ILE A 59 3.63 2.68 -0.52
CA ILE A 59 4.99 2.92 -1.02
C ILE A 59 5.34 1.81 -1.99
N HIS A 60 5.59 2.18 -3.24
CA HIS A 60 6.07 1.26 -4.26
C HIS A 60 7.59 1.14 -4.17
N THR A 61 8.08 -0.09 -4.11
CA THR A 61 9.47 -0.44 -3.78
C THR A 61 10.00 -1.54 -4.69
N ILE A 62 11.29 -1.85 -4.56
CA ILE A 62 11.91 -3.07 -5.09
C ILE A 62 12.49 -3.84 -3.90
N CYS A 63 12.15 -5.12 -3.77
CA CYS A 63 12.67 -5.95 -2.68
C CYS A 63 14.17 -6.21 -2.87
N TYR A 64 14.87 -6.47 -1.76
CA TYR A 64 16.31 -6.73 -1.81
C TYR A 64 16.68 -7.94 -2.67
N GLU A 65 15.82 -8.94 -2.78
CA GLU A 65 16.02 -10.09 -3.66
C GLU A 65 16.04 -9.67 -5.12
N ALA A 66 15.10 -8.84 -5.57
CA ALA A 66 15.07 -8.32 -6.94
C ALA A 66 16.32 -7.47 -7.23
N LEU A 67 16.73 -6.61 -6.29
CA LEU A 67 17.96 -5.82 -6.42
C LEU A 67 19.19 -6.73 -6.57
N ARG A 68 19.29 -7.78 -5.76
CA ARG A 68 20.40 -8.76 -5.83
C ARG A 68 20.41 -9.56 -7.13
N MET A 69 19.23 -9.79 -7.71
CA MET A 69 19.08 -10.44 -9.02
C MET A 69 19.38 -9.49 -10.20
N GLY A 70 19.64 -8.20 -9.95
CA GLY A 70 20.01 -7.23 -10.98
C GLY A 70 18.83 -6.50 -11.61
N TRP A 71 17.78 -6.22 -10.81
CA TRP A 71 16.67 -5.39 -11.24
C TRP A 71 17.17 -4.00 -11.72
N PRO A 72 16.60 -3.43 -12.81
CA PRO A 72 15.52 -3.98 -13.62
C PRO A 72 15.97 -4.92 -14.74
N SER A 73 17.22 -4.81 -15.19
CA SER A 73 17.64 -5.35 -16.48
C SER A 73 17.82 -6.87 -16.53
N LEU A 74 18.12 -7.50 -15.40
CA LEU A 74 18.46 -8.93 -15.33
C LEU A 74 17.35 -9.79 -14.72
N VAL A 75 16.23 -9.18 -14.35
CA VAL A 75 15.12 -9.86 -13.71
C VAL A 75 13.98 -9.97 -14.71
N SER A 76 13.53 -11.20 -14.98
CA SER A 76 12.37 -11.46 -15.83
C SER A 76 11.10 -10.83 -15.23
N CYS A 77 10.15 -10.41 -16.07
CA CYS A 77 8.85 -9.90 -15.59
C CYS A 77 8.06 -10.97 -14.83
N GLU A 78 8.24 -12.26 -15.14
CA GLU A 78 7.58 -13.37 -14.48
C GLU A 78 8.28 -13.82 -13.19
N TRP A 79 9.41 -13.20 -12.83
CA TRP A 79 10.17 -13.59 -11.66
C TRP A 79 9.52 -13.05 -10.38
N SER A 80 9.41 -13.93 -9.38
CA SER A 80 8.97 -13.58 -8.02
C SER A 80 10.01 -14.02 -7.00
N CYS A 81 10.18 -13.23 -5.92
CA CYS A 81 11.16 -13.56 -4.91
C CYS A 81 10.72 -14.75 -4.05
N PRO A 82 11.64 -15.53 -3.45
CA PRO A 82 11.28 -16.68 -2.62
C PRO A 82 10.35 -16.32 -1.46
N ARG A 83 10.50 -15.13 -0.88
CA ARG A 83 9.60 -14.64 0.18
C ARG A 83 8.22 -14.23 -0.32
N ALA A 84 8.04 -13.96 -1.61
CA ALA A 84 6.72 -13.71 -2.17
C ALA A 84 6.01 -15.06 -2.41
N LEU A 85 6.75 -16.05 -2.92
CA LEU A 85 6.24 -17.41 -3.15
C LEU A 85 5.80 -18.09 -1.84
N ALA A 86 6.65 -18.04 -0.81
CA ALA A 86 6.34 -18.65 0.49
C ALA A 86 5.13 -18.02 1.20
N ASP A 87 4.91 -16.72 1.01
CA ASP A 87 3.74 -16.05 1.58
C ASP A 87 2.45 -16.50 0.88
N ALA A 88 2.50 -16.73 -0.43
CA ALA A 88 1.35 -17.20 -1.21
C ALA A 88 0.91 -18.62 -0.82
N GLU A 89 1.87 -19.51 -0.50
CA GLU A 89 1.59 -20.88 -0.06
C GLU A 89 0.93 -20.94 1.34
N ASN A 90 1.15 -19.93 2.18
CA ASN A 90 0.60 -19.88 3.54
C ASN A 90 -0.77 -19.20 3.64
N SER A 91 -1.31 -18.69 2.52
CA SER A 91 -2.61 -18.03 2.46
C SER A 91 -3.77 -18.93 2.00
N ASP A 92 -3.50 -20.22 1.75
CA ASP A 92 -4.49 -21.25 1.36
C ASP A 92 -4.97 -22.12 2.55
#